data_AF-V2XIC5-F1
#
_entry.id   AF-V2XIC5-F1
#
_cell.length_a   1.000
_cell.length_b   1.000
_cell.length_c   1.000
_cell.angle_alpha   90.00
_cell.angle_beta   90.00
_cell.angle_gamma   90.00
#
_symmetry.space_group_name_H-M   'P 1'
#
loop_
_entity.id
_entity.type
_entity.pdbx_description
1 polymer ?
#
loop_
_entity_poly.entity_id
_entity_poly.type
_entity_poly.pdbx_seq_one_letter_code
_entity_poly.pdbx_strand_id
1 'polypeptide(L)'
;MLRNSNHSKRISSHSENLPPSTKLSSHRFNPIAASRRQRRVRTNGGAAIHSKYNVEQARRRALKQPVRFEVACAPVVRPATGETSKPKFTAPAQVPVVLPRALSQPSYVEVPEENLCAAFGSTYNGAHPQFCREIFKEFGPGMLKTVISVTAEVPKNKLPKEMEVFVHDPNVLELPSHMLAVYGTTPSAAPNSKIDVKLYPVHANLLASHCAKLSPFEPSPVALEPENPMMTLGTGEPIKKTLPVRSIRLPSPQTFPKLSQYLYTQRAEILYDAFLPTPASKFINAFNAAGTTEPSTSREDTESATSFFTHPQNMNRQLEFAQELARTYTAHTMLEKLAVIHGVWMNACALGVFDEPMWAIIDGCYEVLIRALAMGSGVDLDAQEN
;
A
#
# COMPACT_ATOMS: atom_id res chain seq x y z
N MET A 1 44.43 -77.45 12.77
CA MET A 1 44.37 -78.58 11.82
C MET A 1 42.92 -79.06 11.75
N LEU A 2 42.34 -79.12 10.53
CA LEU A 2 41.06 -79.78 10.16
C LEU A 2 39.77 -79.16 10.77
N ARG A 3 38.59 -79.12 10.15
CA ARG A 3 38.07 -79.16 8.76
C ARG A 3 36.56 -78.88 8.90
N ASN A 4 35.97 -78.30 7.86
CA ASN A 4 34.54 -77.99 7.66
C ASN A 4 33.52 -79.06 8.09
N SER A 5 32.28 -78.63 8.40
CA SER A 5 31.07 -79.09 7.68
C SER A 5 29.85 -78.15 7.86
N ASN A 6 29.08 -78.07 6.78
CA ASN A 6 27.89 -77.25 6.55
C ASN A 6 26.62 -77.80 7.21
N HIS A 7 25.65 -76.95 7.55
CA HIS A 7 24.25 -77.20 7.18
C HIS A 7 23.35 -75.96 7.12
N SER A 8 22.69 -75.83 5.97
CA SER A 8 21.72 -74.82 5.57
C SER A 8 20.41 -74.89 6.37
N LYS A 9 19.81 -73.73 6.67
CA LYS A 9 18.35 -73.57 6.69
C LYS A 9 17.95 -72.25 6.02
N ARG A 10 17.42 -72.38 4.80
CA ARG A 10 16.57 -71.37 4.15
C ARG A 10 15.26 -71.28 4.93
N ILE A 11 14.87 -70.08 5.32
CA ILE A 11 13.45 -69.75 5.53
C ILE A 11 13.18 -68.56 4.63
N SER A 12 12.47 -68.84 3.55
CA SER A 12 11.78 -67.90 2.68
C SER A 12 10.34 -67.79 3.17
N SER A 13 9.87 -66.60 3.52
CA SER A 13 8.44 -66.30 3.56
C SER A 13 8.19 -64.81 3.33
N HIS A 14 7.73 -64.53 2.12
CA HIS A 14 6.71 -63.56 1.74
C HIS A 14 6.81 -62.12 2.30
N SER A 15 7.46 -61.28 1.51
CA SER A 15 6.98 -59.92 1.24
C SER A 15 5.87 -59.98 0.19
N GLU A 16 4.63 -59.62 0.53
CA GLU A 16 3.66 -59.14 -0.46
C GLU A 16 2.58 -58.26 0.19
N ASN A 17 2.56 -57.00 -0.24
CA ASN A 17 1.39 -56.13 -0.39
C ASN A 17 0.45 -55.90 0.80
N LEU A 18 0.81 -54.96 1.67
CA LEU A 18 -0.18 -54.12 2.35
C LEU A 18 0.07 -52.65 1.97
N PRO A 19 -0.94 -51.91 1.47
CA PRO A 19 -0.82 -50.48 1.23
C PRO A 19 -0.62 -49.74 2.56
N PRO A 20 0.14 -48.63 2.58
CA PRO A 20 0.28 -47.85 3.81
C PRO A 20 -1.08 -47.26 4.20
N SER A 21 -1.56 -47.65 5.38
CA SER A 21 -2.70 -47.01 6.04
C SER A 21 -2.35 -45.56 6.32
N THR A 22 -2.88 -44.66 5.50
CA THR A 22 -2.84 -43.22 5.72
C THR A 22 -3.79 -42.88 6.86
N LYS A 23 -3.26 -42.76 8.08
CA LYS A 23 -3.94 -42.01 9.13
C LYS A 23 -4.04 -40.56 8.66
N LEU A 24 -5.25 -40.11 8.36
CA LEU A 24 -5.62 -38.71 8.13
C LEU A 24 -5.35 -37.90 9.39
N SER A 25 -4.09 -37.51 9.56
CA SER A 25 -3.68 -36.44 10.47
C SER A 25 -4.05 -35.12 9.80
N SER A 26 -4.88 -34.32 10.46
CA SER A 26 -5.20 -32.95 10.09
C SER A 26 -3.92 -32.12 9.97
N HIS A 27 -3.39 -32.01 8.74
CA HIS A 27 -2.28 -31.13 8.44
C HIS A 27 -2.74 -29.68 8.57
N ARG A 28 -2.43 -29.06 9.71
CA ARG A 28 -2.16 -27.62 9.73
C ARG A 28 -0.99 -27.40 8.79
N PHE A 29 -1.28 -26.93 7.58
CA PHE A 29 -0.26 -26.45 6.65
C PHE A 29 0.54 -25.35 7.37
N ASN A 30 1.79 -25.65 7.70
CA ASN A 30 2.73 -24.67 8.21
C ASN A 30 3.69 -24.33 7.06
N PRO A 31 3.33 -23.39 6.16
CA PRO A 31 4.11 -23.07 4.95
C PRO A 31 5.52 -22.53 5.25
N ILE A 32 5.83 -22.31 6.53
CA ILE A 32 7.03 -21.66 7.03
C ILE A 32 8.27 -22.61 7.01
N ALA A 33 8.09 -23.93 7.04
CA ALA A 33 9.22 -24.85 7.15
C ALA A 33 9.97 -25.12 5.83
N ALA A 34 9.26 -25.12 4.69
CA ALA A 34 9.86 -25.43 3.39
C ALA A 34 10.70 -24.28 2.80
N SER A 35 10.35 -23.02 3.10
CA SER A 35 11.05 -21.83 2.60
C SER A 35 12.42 -21.57 3.29
N ARG A 36 12.68 -22.23 4.44
CA ARG A 36 13.89 -21.99 5.25
C ARG A 36 15.20 -22.48 4.63
N ARG A 37 15.19 -23.47 3.71
CA ARG A 37 16.42 -24.04 3.16
C ARG A 37 17.01 -23.27 1.97
N GLN A 38 16.23 -22.46 1.26
CA GLN A 38 16.74 -21.73 0.08
C GLN A 38 17.30 -20.33 0.38
N ARG A 39 17.16 -19.80 1.61
CA ARG A 39 17.26 -18.35 1.85
C ARG A 39 18.49 -17.80 2.55
N ARG A 40 19.33 -18.66 3.14
CA ARG A 40 20.58 -18.19 3.80
C ARG A 40 21.63 -17.64 2.84
N VAL A 41 21.40 -17.70 1.52
CA VAL A 41 22.37 -17.24 0.50
C VAL A 41 22.08 -15.81 -0.02
N ARG A 42 20.91 -15.19 0.27
CA ARG A 42 20.51 -13.91 -0.37
C ARG A 42 20.50 -12.66 0.52
N THR A 43 20.76 -12.76 1.83
CA THR A 43 20.51 -11.63 2.75
C THR A 43 21.54 -10.51 2.76
N ASN A 44 22.64 -10.59 1.99
CA ASN A 44 23.65 -9.50 1.92
C ASN A 44 23.59 -8.65 0.64
N GLY A 45 22.66 -8.91 -0.30
CA GLY A 45 22.61 -8.20 -1.59
C GLY A 45 21.85 -6.88 -1.61
N GLY A 46 20.97 -6.63 -0.64
CA GLY A 46 20.05 -5.47 -0.68
C GLY A 46 20.75 -4.11 -0.50
N ALA A 47 21.79 -4.04 0.32
CA ALA A 47 22.42 -2.76 0.70
C ALA A 47 23.04 -1.99 -0.49
N ALA A 48 23.47 -2.69 -1.55
CA ALA A 48 24.12 -2.06 -2.70
C ALA A 48 23.14 -1.38 -3.68
N ILE A 49 21.91 -1.90 -3.81
CA ILE A 49 20.90 -1.35 -4.73
C ILE A 49 20.33 -0.04 -4.14
N HIS A 50 20.12 0.01 -2.83
CA HIS A 50 19.59 1.19 -2.14
C HIS A 50 20.56 2.41 -2.16
N SER A 51 21.87 2.18 -2.27
CA SER A 51 22.88 3.26 -2.23
C SER A 51 22.70 4.28 -3.37
N LYS A 52 22.46 3.83 -4.59
CA LYS A 52 22.30 4.73 -5.76
C LYS A 52 21.01 5.53 -5.70
N TYR A 53 19.90 4.90 -5.30
CA TYR A 53 18.62 5.58 -5.11
C TYR A 53 18.74 6.66 -4.02
N ASN A 54 19.38 6.36 -2.89
CA ASN A 54 19.59 7.31 -1.81
C ASN A 54 20.45 8.52 -2.22
N VAL A 55 21.48 8.32 -3.05
CA VAL A 55 22.33 9.41 -3.57
C VAL A 55 21.55 10.31 -4.53
N GLU A 56 20.79 9.73 -5.47
CA GLU A 56 19.97 10.51 -6.40
C GLU A 56 18.85 11.27 -5.66
N GLN A 57 18.24 10.65 -4.66
CA GLN A 57 17.28 11.31 -3.78
C GLN A 57 17.92 12.45 -2.98
N ALA A 58 19.13 12.27 -2.45
CA ALA A 58 19.86 13.33 -1.77
C ALA A 58 20.16 14.51 -2.72
N ARG A 59 20.49 14.24 -3.99
CA ARG A 59 20.67 15.27 -5.03
C ARG A 59 19.38 16.03 -5.29
N ARG A 60 18.25 15.33 -5.45
CA ARG A 60 16.93 15.96 -5.63
C ARG A 60 16.52 16.82 -4.44
N ARG A 61 16.86 16.41 -3.21
CA ARG A 61 16.63 17.21 -1.99
C ARG A 61 17.49 18.48 -1.91
N ALA A 62 18.61 18.55 -2.65
CA ALA A 62 19.45 19.74 -2.69
C ALA A 62 18.82 20.87 -3.52
N LEU A 63 17.87 20.55 -4.42
CA LEU A 63 17.06 21.53 -5.16
C LEU A 63 15.97 22.07 -4.23
N LYS A 64 16.34 23.09 -3.43
CA LYS A 64 15.52 23.59 -2.31
C LYS A 64 14.47 24.62 -2.68
N GLN A 65 14.46 25.13 -3.92
CA GLN A 65 13.56 26.23 -4.25
C GLN A 65 12.16 25.70 -4.59
N PRO A 66 11.12 26.17 -3.89
CA PRO A 66 9.74 25.82 -4.25
C PRO A 66 9.40 26.46 -5.59
N VAL A 67 8.60 25.76 -6.40
CA VAL A 67 8.15 26.25 -7.70
C VAL A 67 6.87 27.04 -7.51
N ARG A 68 6.78 28.21 -8.15
CA ARG A 68 5.60 29.07 -8.14
C ARG A 68 4.89 28.99 -9.49
N PHE A 69 3.57 28.82 -9.44
CA PHE A 69 2.70 28.75 -10.60
C PHE A 69 1.61 29.81 -10.48
N GLU A 70 1.30 30.49 -11.59
CA GLU A 70 0.11 31.33 -11.69
C GLU A 70 -1.01 30.51 -12.34
N VAL A 71 -2.03 30.16 -11.56
CA VAL A 71 -3.13 29.31 -12.04
C VAL A 71 -4.39 30.12 -12.14
N ALA A 72 -5.01 30.10 -13.32
CA ALA A 72 -6.31 30.72 -13.53
C ALA A 72 -7.39 29.96 -12.75
N CYS A 73 -8.02 30.61 -11.77
CA CYS A 73 -9.19 30.06 -11.11
C CYS A 73 -10.43 30.26 -11.98
N ALA A 74 -11.25 29.22 -12.08
CA ALA A 74 -12.56 29.32 -12.72
C ALA A 74 -13.38 30.43 -12.04
N PRO A 75 -14.13 31.23 -12.81
CA PRO A 75 -14.95 32.29 -12.26
C PRO A 75 -15.99 31.69 -11.31
N VAL A 76 -15.95 32.12 -10.04
CA VAL A 76 -16.94 31.70 -9.04
C VAL A 76 -18.25 32.40 -9.34
N VAL A 77 -19.22 31.66 -9.88
CA VAL A 77 -20.60 32.15 -10.02
C VAL A 77 -21.20 32.26 -8.62
N ARG A 78 -21.19 33.48 -8.06
CA ARG A 78 -21.88 33.73 -6.79
C ARG A 78 -23.39 33.73 -7.07
N PRO A 79 -24.19 32.92 -6.35
CA PRO A 79 -25.64 32.97 -6.49
C PRO A 79 -26.12 34.39 -6.15
N ALA A 80 -26.93 34.97 -7.03
CA ALA A 80 -27.50 36.30 -6.83
C ALA A 80 -28.39 36.29 -5.59
N THR A 81 -27.96 36.98 -4.54
CA THR A 81 -28.79 37.26 -3.37
C THR A 81 -29.66 38.47 -3.69
N GLY A 82 -30.69 38.25 -4.52
CA GLY A 82 -31.68 39.28 -4.88
C GLY A 82 -32.33 39.04 -6.24
N GLU A 83 -33.66 38.93 -6.23
CA GLU A 83 -34.48 38.93 -7.45
C GLU A 83 -34.22 40.24 -8.22
N THR A 84 -33.77 40.15 -9.48
CA THR A 84 -33.59 41.19 -10.52
C THR A 84 -32.18 41.67 -10.92
N SER A 85 -31.07 41.24 -10.29
CA SER A 85 -29.73 41.60 -10.81
C SER A 85 -29.16 40.56 -11.78
N LYS A 86 -28.86 40.96 -13.02
CA LYS A 86 -28.12 40.12 -14.01
C LYS A 86 -26.79 39.62 -13.40
N PRO A 87 -26.39 38.36 -13.65
CA PRO A 87 -25.14 37.82 -13.14
C PRO A 87 -23.95 38.63 -13.68
N LYS A 88 -23.16 39.21 -12.77
CA LYS A 88 -21.88 39.85 -13.12
C LYS A 88 -20.81 38.76 -13.21
N PHE A 89 -20.25 38.56 -14.40
CA PHE A 89 -19.06 37.73 -14.59
C PHE A 89 -17.83 38.55 -14.22
N THR A 90 -17.07 38.11 -13.22
CA THR A 90 -15.73 38.65 -12.93
C THR A 90 -14.71 37.93 -13.80
N ALA A 91 -13.71 38.66 -14.31
CA ALA A 91 -12.58 38.05 -15.02
C ALA A 91 -11.90 36.97 -14.15
N PRO A 92 -11.36 35.89 -14.75
CA PRO A 92 -10.70 34.82 -14.01
C PRO A 92 -9.50 35.40 -13.24
N ALA A 93 -9.50 35.24 -11.92
CA ALA A 93 -8.39 35.64 -11.09
C ALA A 93 -7.24 34.62 -11.24
N GLN A 94 -6.01 35.10 -11.38
CA GLN A 94 -4.82 34.27 -11.23
C GLN A 94 -4.52 34.14 -9.73
N VAL A 95 -4.35 32.90 -9.28
CA VAL A 95 -3.97 32.60 -7.90
C VAL A 95 -2.57 32.01 -7.90
N PRO A 96 -1.62 32.61 -7.15
CA PRO A 96 -0.28 32.06 -7.03
C PRO A 96 -0.33 30.78 -6.20
N VAL A 97 0.19 29.69 -6.75
CA VAL A 97 0.32 28.39 -6.09
C VAL A 97 1.80 28.09 -5.93
N VAL A 98 2.21 27.78 -4.69
CA VAL A 98 3.59 27.42 -4.36
C VAL A 98 3.64 25.94 -4.02
N LEU A 99 4.43 25.18 -4.78
CA LEU A 99 4.59 23.74 -4.58
C LEU A 99 6.05 23.39 -4.30
N PRO A 100 6.32 22.40 -3.44
CA PRO A 100 7.69 21.92 -3.27
C PRO A 100 8.18 21.30 -4.59
N ARG A 101 9.45 21.52 -4.95
CA ARG A 101 10.04 20.93 -6.17
C ARG A 101 10.06 19.40 -6.11
N ALA A 102 10.32 18.85 -4.93
CA ALA A 102 10.35 17.43 -4.63
C ALA A 102 9.78 17.17 -3.24
N LEU A 103 9.27 15.96 -3.02
CA LEU A 103 8.79 15.51 -1.72
C LEU A 103 9.94 14.89 -0.94
N SER A 104 10.15 15.33 0.31
CA SER A 104 11.21 14.77 1.14
C SER A 104 10.82 13.40 1.66
N GLN A 105 11.57 12.36 1.30
CA GLN A 105 11.36 11.04 1.90
C GLN A 105 11.99 10.97 3.31
N PRO A 106 11.27 10.42 4.31
CA PRO A 106 11.82 10.21 5.64
C PRO A 106 12.99 9.21 5.61
N SER A 107 13.83 9.21 6.65
CA SER A 107 14.81 8.14 6.84
C SER A 107 14.09 6.79 6.93
N TYR A 108 14.62 5.78 6.23
CA TYR A 108 14.13 4.42 6.38
C TYR A 108 14.37 3.93 7.80
N VAL A 109 13.29 3.62 8.50
CA VAL A 109 13.31 3.02 9.83
C VAL A 109 12.61 1.67 9.68
N GLU A 110 13.32 0.59 9.95
CA GLU A 110 12.74 -0.74 9.93
C GLU A 110 11.75 -0.90 11.10
N VAL A 111 10.76 -1.77 10.91
CA VAL A 111 9.72 -2.04 11.90
C VAL A 111 10.33 -2.63 13.18
N PRO A 112 10.02 -2.08 14.37
CA PRO A 112 10.41 -2.67 15.65
C PRO A 112 9.87 -4.10 15.81
N GLU A 113 10.71 -5.02 16.30
CA GLU A 113 10.30 -6.41 16.53
C GLU A 113 9.11 -6.54 17.50
N GLU A 114 9.01 -5.65 18.48
CA GLU A 114 7.87 -5.59 19.41
C GLU A 114 6.53 -5.37 18.70
N ASN A 115 6.50 -4.60 17.61
CA ASN A 115 5.29 -4.35 16.84
C ASN A 115 4.84 -5.61 16.11
N LEU A 116 5.80 -6.36 15.55
CA LEU A 116 5.53 -7.64 14.91
C LEU A 116 5.05 -8.67 15.93
N CYS A 117 5.76 -8.79 17.06
CA CYS A 117 5.38 -9.70 18.14
C CYS A 117 3.95 -9.44 18.62
N ALA A 118 3.58 -8.18 18.85
CA ALA A 118 2.23 -7.81 19.28
C ALA A 118 1.17 -8.11 18.20
N ALA A 119 1.47 -7.84 16.92
CA ALA A 119 0.50 -8.00 15.84
C ALA A 119 0.29 -9.45 15.39
N PHE A 120 1.34 -10.29 15.44
CA PHE A 120 1.28 -11.72 15.10
C PHE A 120 0.98 -12.61 16.32
N GLY A 121 1.12 -12.07 17.54
CA GLY A 121 0.87 -12.79 18.78
C GLY A 121 1.71 -14.06 18.90
N SER A 122 1.08 -15.15 19.35
CA SER A 122 1.74 -16.46 19.54
C SER A 122 2.25 -17.10 18.25
N THR A 123 1.82 -16.62 17.08
CA THR A 123 2.31 -17.11 15.78
C THR A 123 3.63 -16.48 15.36
N TYR A 124 4.05 -15.39 16.03
CA TYR A 124 5.33 -14.75 15.77
C TYR A 124 6.48 -15.67 16.18
N ASN A 125 7.44 -15.89 15.28
CA ASN A 125 8.55 -16.81 15.48
C ASN A 125 9.92 -16.15 15.23
N GLY A 126 10.02 -14.84 15.48
CA GLY A 126 11.23 -14.06 15.16
C GLY A 126 11.42 -13.84 13.67
N ALA A 127 10.33 -13.81 12.89
CA ALA A 127 10.39 -13.58 11.46
C ALA A 127 10.86 -12.15 11.17
N HIS A 128 11.83 -12.01 10.28
CA HIS A 128 12.32 -10.69 9.85
C HIS A 128 11.18 -9.90 9.16
N PRO A 129 11.02 -8.58 9.40
CA PRO A 129 9.98 -7.76 8.79
C PRO A 129 9.85 -7.93 7.26
N GLN A 130 10.99 -7.99 6.56
CA GLN A 130 11.03 -8.23 5.12
C GLN A 130 10.35 -9.55 4.69
N PHE A 131 10.51 -10.63 5.45
CA PHE A 131 9.85 -11.91 5.16
C PHE A 131 8.33 -11.79 5.31
N CYS A 132 7.86 -11.07 6.33
CA CYS A 132 6.44 -10.81 6.51
C CYS A 132 5.86 -10.03 5.32
N ARG A 133 6.54 -8.96 4.87
CA ARG A 133 6.11 -8.17 3.70
C ARG A 133 6.01 -8.99 2.42
N GLU A 134 6.94 -9.92 2.20
CA GLU A 134 6.92 -10.78 1.01
C GLU A 134 5.77 -11.78 1.04
N ILE A 135 5.42 -12.32 2.20
CA ILE A 135 4.22 -13.16 2.36
C ILE A 135 2.99 -12.34 1.97
N PHE A 136 2.88 -11.09 2.43
CA PHE A 136 1.71 -10.26 2.13
C PHE A 136 1.58 -9.88 0.65
N LYS A 137 2.62 -9.99 -0.18
CA LYS A 137 2.46 -9.85 -1.64
C LYS A 137 1.55 -10.92 -2.24
N GLU A 138 1.54 -12.12 -1.65
CA GLU A 138 0.69 -13.22 -2.10
C GLU A 138 -0.70 -13.17 -1.47
N PHE A 139 -0.78 -12.96 -0.15
CA PHE A 139 -2.04 -13.05 0.60
C PHE A 139 -2.80 -11.74 0.73
N GLY A 140 -2.11 -10.61 0.61
CA GLY A 140 -2.67 -9.28 0.84
C GLY A 140 -3.88 -8.93 -0.04
N PRO A 141 -3.92 -9.29 -1.34
CA PRO A 141 -5.13 -9.11 -2.15
C PRO A 141 -6.37 -9.84 -1.61
N GLY A 142 -6.19 -11.05 -1.08
CA GLY A 142 -7.28 -11.81 -0.43
C GLY A 142 -7.73 -11.14 0.87
N MET A 143 -6.79 -10.69 1.68
CA MET A 143 -7.07 -9.94 2.91
C MET A 143 -7.80 -8.61 2.62
N LEU A 144 -7.46 -7.92 1.52
CA LEU A 144 -8.16 -6.71 1.09
C LEU A 144 -9.62 -7.00 0.74
N LYS A 145 -9.87 -8.08 0.01
CA LYS A 145 -11.23 -8.52 -0.34
C LYS A 145 -12.06 -8.73 0.93
N THR A 146 -11.47 -9.38 1.94
CA THR A 146 -12.12 -9.57 3.23
C THR A 146 -12.45 -8.23 3.90
N VAL A 147 -11.52 -7.28 4.03
CA VAL A 147 -11.84 -5.99 4.69
C VAL A 147 -12.86 -5.15 3.92
N ILE A 148 -12.90 -5.23 2.59
CA ILE A 148 -13.92 -4.55 1.76
C ILE A 148 -15.31 -5.17 2.00
N SER A 149 -15.38 -6.47 2.31
CA SER A 149 -16.63 -7.17 2.60
C SER A 149 -17.19 -6.89 4.01
N VAL A 150 -16.48 -6.13 4.85
CA VAL A 150 -16.90 -5.88 6.23
C VAL A 150 -17.97 -4.79 6.27
N THR A 151 -19.01 -5.04 7.07
CA THR A 151 -20.02 -4.04 7.43
C THR A 151 -20.10 -3.90 8.95
N ALA A 152 -20.48 -2.71 9.44
CA ALA A 152 -20.61 -2.42 10.86
C ALA A 152 -21.62 -1.29 11.09
N GLU A 153 -22.34 -1.35 12.20
CA GLU A 153 -23.19 -0.24 12.64
C GLU A 153 -22.37 0.78 13.43
N VAL A 154 -22.28 2.02 12.93
CA VAL A 154 -21.42 3.06 13.51
C VAL A 154 -22.19 3.88 14.55
N PRO A 155 -21.77 3.90 15.82
CA PRO A 155 -22.39 4.76 16.83
C PRO A 155 -22.19 6.24 16.49
N LYS A 156 -23.27 7.04 16.54
CA LYS A 156 -23.23 8.46 16.12
C LYS A 156 -22.59 9.41 17.14
N ASN A 157 -22.51 9.02 18.41
CA ASN A 157 -22.25 9.96 19.51
C ASN A 157 -20.88 9.80 20.17
N LYS A 158 -20.25 8.63 20.08
CA LYS A 158 -18.96 8.34 20.72
C LYS A 158 -18.26 7.21 19.98
N LEU A 159 -16.94 7.32 19.82
CA LEU A 159 -16.12 6.22 19.32
C LEU A 159 -16.09 5.10 20.37
N PRO A 160 -16.60 3.89 20.07
CA PRO A 160 -16.57 2.80 21.03
C PRO A 160 -15.16 2.21 21.14
N LYS A 161 -14.88 1.44 22.22
CA LYS A 161 -13.61 0.73 22.38
C LYS A 161 -13.55 -0.57 21.58
N GLU A 162 -14.71 -1.15 21.32
CA GLU A 162 -14.89 -2.38 20.55
C GLU A 162 -16.11 -2.20 19.65
N MET A 163 -16.11 -2.88 18.51
CA MET A 163 -17.18 -2.78 17.53
C MET A 163 -17.51 -4.15 16.95
N GLU A 164 -18.79 -4.46 16.93
CA GLU A 164 -19.30 -5.63 16.22
C GLU A 164 -19.29 -5.36 14.72
N VAL A 165 -18.75 -6.32 13.96
CA VAL A 165 -18.66 -6.27 12.51
C VAL A 165 -19.16 -7.58 11.91
N PHE A 166 -19.64 -7.50 10.67
CA PHE A 166 -20.10 -8.63 9.88
C PHE A 166 -19.22 -8.75 8.64
N VAL A 167 -18.59 -9.90 8.46
CA VAL A 167 -17.73 -10.22 7.31
C VAL A 167 -18.53 -11.04 6.31
N HIS A 168 -18.72 -10.50 5.11
CA HIS A 168 -19.53 -11.12 4.06
C HIS A 168 -18.73 -11.96 3.06
N ASP A 169 -17.40 -12.06 3.20
CA ASP A 169 -16.56 -12.88 2.30
C ASP A 169 -16.67 -14.38 2.63
N PRO A 170 -17.31 -15.20 1.77
CA PRO A 170 -17.44 -16.63 2.02
C PRO A 170 -16.10 -17.36 1.94
N ASN A 171 -15.08 -16.76 1.29
CA ASN A 171 -13.76 -17.37 1.11
C ASN A 171 -12.70 -16.69 1.98
N VAL A 172 -13.10 -16.19 3.16
CA VAL A 172 -12.19 -15.50 4.07
C VAL A 172 -11.05 -16.42 4.49
N LEU A 173 -9.80 -16.00 4.21
CA LEU A 173 -8.60 -16.70 4.67
C LEU A 173 -8.14 -16.20 6.03
N GLU A 174 -8.29 -14.90 6.27
CA GLU A 174 -7.87 -14.21 7.48
C GLU A 174 -8.92 -13.15 7.81
N LEU A 175 -9.42 -13.13 9.04
CA LEU A 175 -10.39 -12.14 9.49
C LEU A 175 -9.67 -10.85 9.93
N PRO A 176 -10.26 -9.65 9.73
CA PRO A 176 -9.70 -8.42 10.28
C PRO A 176 -9.51 -8.56 11.80
N SER A 177 -8.46 -7.93 12.33
CA SER A 177 -8.14 -8.00 13.76
C SER A 177 -8.51 -6.74 14.51
N HIS A 178 -8.63 -5.60 13.82
CA HIS A 178 -8.90 -4.31 14.42
C HIS A 178 -9.81 -3.46 13.54
N MET A 179 -10.48 -2.49 14.17
CA MET A 179 -11.15 -1.39 13.49
C MET A 179 -10.32 -0.11 13.71
N LEU A 180 -9.75 0.47 12.65
CA LEU A 180 -9.04 1.75 12.75
C LEU A 180 -10.00 2.93 12.65
N ALA A 181 -9.96 3.81 13.65
CA ALA A 181 -10.61 5.10 13.63
C ALA A 181 -9.61 6.17 13.16
N VAL A 182 -9.69 6.51 11.88
CA VAL A 182 -8.80 7.45 11.21
C VAL A 182 -9.40 8.85 11.24
N TYR A 183 -8.63 9.82 11.74
CA TYR A 183 -9.07 11.20 11.87
C TYR A 183 -7.96 12.21 11.59
N GLY A 184 -8.35 13.43 11.24
CA GLY A 184 -7.47 14.50 10.80
C GLY A 184 -7.06 15.47 11.90
N THR A 185 -6.28 16.47 11.54
CA THR A 185 -6.10 17.67 12.37
C THR A 185 -7.40 18.49 12.32
N THR A 186 -7.90 18.90 13.48
CA THR A 186 -9.00 19.88 13.53
C THR A 186 -8.48 21.25 13.09
N PRO A 187 -9.20 21.98 12.23
CA PRO A 187 -8.90 23.37 11.96
C PRO A 187 -8.97 24.16 13.27
N SER A 188 -7.88 24.85 13.62
CA SER A 188 -7.75 25.61 14.87
C SER A 188 -8.83 26.68 15.09
N ALA A 189 -9.60 27.02 14.06
CA ALA A 189 -10.58 28.10 14.07
C ALA A 189 -11.92 27.75 14.75
N ALA A 190 -12.16 26.50 15.15
CA ALA A 190 -13.42 26.09 15.78
C ALA A 190 -13.21 25.08 16.93
N PRO A 191 -12.98 25.53 18.18
CA PRO A 191 -12.72 24.65 19.32
C PRO A 191 -13.84 23.64 19.63
N ASN A 192 -15.04 23.82 19.06
CA ASN A 192 -16.19 22.92 19.20
C ASN A 192 -16.57 22.18 17.90
N SER A 193 -15.75 22.20 16.86
CA SER A 193 -16.07 21.46 15.63
C SER A 193 -15.98 19.95 15.88
N LYS A 194 -17.03 19.21 15.52
CA LYS A 194 -17.01 17.74 15.51
C LYS A 194 -15.88 17.26 14.58
N ILE A 195 -15.05 16.33 15.07
CA ILE A 195 -14.00 15.70 14.28
C ILE A 195 -14.63 14.66 13.37
N ASP A 196 -14.37 14.73 12.07
CA ASP A 196 -14.74 13.66 11.14
C ASP A 196 -13.83 12.45 11.38
N VAL A 197 -14.44 11.31 11.68
CA VAL A 197 -13.75 10.05 11.98
C VAL A 197 -14.26 8.99 11.04
N LYS A 198 -13.34 8.32 10.34
CA LYS A 198 -13.65 7.23 9.41
C LYS A 198 -13.15 5.91 9.98
N LEU A 199 -13.97 4.87 9.88
CA LEU A 199 -13.68 3.54 10.41
C LEU A 199 -13.25 2.61 9.28
N TYR A 200 -12.13 1.91 9.49
CA TYR A 200 -11.57 0.97 8.52
C TYR A 200 -11.20 -0.35 9.21
N PRO A 201 -11.78 -1.48 8.82
CA PRO A 201 -11.32 -2.78 9.29
C PRO A 201 -9.94 -3.08 8.71
N VAL A 202 -9.04 -3.59 9.54
CA VAL A 202 -7.65 -3.85 9.14
C VAL A 202 -7.10 -5.14 9.72
N HIS A 203 -6.01 -5.60 9.10
CA HIS A 203 -5.15 -6.65 9.59
C HIS A 203 -3.91 -6.02 10.24
N ALA A 204 -3.82 -6.13 11.57
CA ALA A 204 -2.71 -5.58 12.35
C ALA A 204 -1.34 -6.08 11.89
N ASN A 205 -1.23 -7.37 11.56
CA ASN A 205 0.01 -8.01 11.09
C ASN A 205 0.54 -7.36 9.80
N LEU A 206 -0.34 -7.04 8.85
CA LEU A 206 0.00 -6.35 7.61
C LEU A 206 0.47 -4.93 7.90
N LEU A 207 -0.30 -4.14 8.65
CA LEU A 207 0.10 -2.77 8.96
C LEU A 207 1.39 -2.71 9.78
N ALA A 208 1.54 -3.58 10.79
CA ALA A 208 2.77 -3.68 11.57
C ALA A 208 3.98 -4.00 10.69
N SER A 209 3.84 -4.88 9.69
CA SER A 209 4.95 -5.26 8.80
C SER A 209 5.42 -4.16 7.85
N HIS A 210 4.55 -3.18 7.56
CA HIS A 210 4.86 -2.07 6.66
C HIS A 210 5.08 -0.74 7.37
N CYS A 211 4.57 -0.52 8.59
CA CYS A 211 4.52 0.80 9.23
C CYS A 211 5.32 0.84 10.54
N ALA A 212 6.50 1.46 10.51
CA ALA A 212 7.43 1.50 11.64
C ALA A 212 7.02 2.48 12.76
N LYS A 213 6.14 3.46 12.50
CA LYS A 213 5.71 4.47 13.50
C LYS A 213 4.38 4.15 14.18
N LEU A 214 3.76 3.03 13.83
CA LEU A 214 2.60 2.56 14.60
C LEU A 214 3.08 2.03 15.94
N SER A 215 2.37 2.34 17.03
CA SER A 215 2.61 1.63 18.29
C SER A 215 2.17 0.15 18.17
N PRO A 216 2.65 -0.73 19.06
CA PRO A 216 2.20 -2.12 19.09
C PRO A 216 0.66 -2.22 19.08
N PHE A 217 0.13 -3.18 18.32
CA PHE A 217 -1.31 -3.48 18.36
C PHE A 217 -1.61 -4.28 19.61
N GLU A 218 -2.51 -3.78 20.45
CA GLU A 218 -2.93 -4.52 21.64
C GLU A 218 -3.57 -5.85 21.22
N PRO A 219 -3.33 -6.95 21.96
CA PRO A 219 -3.98 -8.22 21.66
C PRO A 219 -5.49 -8.06 21.67
N SER A 220 -6.18 -8.58 20.64
CA SER A 220 -7.63 -8.63 20.66
C SER A 220 -8.09 -9.50 21.83
N PRO A 221 -8.97 -9.00 22.73
CA PRO A 221 -9.43 -9.75 23.90
C PRO A 221 -10.17 -11.04 23.54
N VAL A 222 -10.59 -11.21 22.28
CA VAL A 222 -11.41 -12.34 21.80
C VAL A 222 -10.56 -13.48 21.20
N ALA A 223 -9.24 -13.52 21.41
CA ALA A 223 -8.40 -14.66 21.00
C ALA A 223 -8.72 -15.99 21.74
N LEU A 224 -9.76 -16.03 22.58
CA LEU A 224 -10.16 -17.18 23.39
C LEU A 224 -11.39 -17.94 22.86
N GLU A 225 -12.10 -17.44 21.86
CA GLU A 225 -13.25 -18.15 21.28
C GLU A 225 -12.82 -18.98 20.05
N PRO A 226 -12.87 -20.31 20.11
CA PRO A 226 -12.50 -21.19 18.99
C PRO A 226 -13.69 -21.34 18.03
N GLU A 227 -14.23 -20.23 17.50
CA GLU A 227 -15.12 -20.34 16.35
C GLU A 227 -14.27 -20.63 15.12
N ASN A 228 -14.12 -21.92 14.83
CA ASN A 228 -13.49 -22.42 13.64
C ASN A 228 -14.25 -21.83 12.43
N PRO A 229 -13.69 -20.90 11.63
CA PRO A 229 -14.42 -20.26 10.53
C PRO A 229 -14.94 -21.29 9.51
N MET A 230 -14.29 -22.46 9.47
CA MET A 230 -14.70 -23.61 8.66
C MET A 230 -16.10 -24.15 8.96
N MET A 231 -16.68 -23.94 10.15
CA MET A 231 -18.03 -24.44 10.44
C MET A 231 -19.14 -23.53 9.89
N THR A 232 -18.93 -22.21 9.79
CA THR A 232 -19.91 -21.26 9.23
C THR A 232 -19.87 -21.17 7.70
N LEU A 233 -18.77 -21.64 7.08
CA LEU A 233 -18.45 -21.59 5.64
C LEU A 233 -19.47 -22.28 4.70
N GLY A 234 -20.49 -22.96 5.23
CA GLY A 234 -21.55 -23.60 4.44
C GLY A 234 -22.96 -22.98 4.56
N THR A 235 -23.17 -22.04 5.48
CA THR A 235 -24.51 -21.52 5.79
C THR A 235 -24.91 -20.30 4.97
N GLY A 236 -23.94 -19.61 4.35
CA GLY A 236 -24.15 -18.33 3.66
C GLY A 236 -24.39 -17.15 4.59
N GLU A 237 -24.36 -17.35 5.92
CA GLU A 237 -24.50 -16.27 6.89
C GLU A 237 -23.20 -15.48 7.07
N PRO A 238 -23.28 -14.15 7.28
CA PRO A 238 -22.11 -13.32 7.54
C PRO A 238 -21.41 -13.74 8.84
N ILE A 239 -20.07 -13.75 8.84
CA ILE A 239 -19.30 -14.05 10.05
C ILE A 239 -19.32 -12.83 10.96
N LYS A 240 -19.92 -13.00 12.15
CA LYS A 240 -19.98 -11.97 13.19
C LYS A 240 -18.67 -11.95 13.99
N LYS A 241 -18.07 -10.77 14.18
CA LYS A 241 -16.82 -10.61 14.94
C LYS A 241 -16.80 -9.29 15.72
N THR A 242 -16.30 -9.33 16.95
CA THR A 242 -16.02 -8.11 17.72
C THR A 242 -14.57 -7.71 17.55
N LEU A 243 -14.32 -6.46 17.12
CA LEU A 243 -12.99 -5.92 16.90
C LEU A 243 -12.67 -4.77 17.87
N PRO A 244 -11.48 -4.73 18.48
CA PRO A 244 -11.02 -3.54 19.18
C PRO A 244 -10.89 -2.35 18.20
N VAL A 245 -11.32 -1.19 18.65
CA VAL A 245 -11.27 0.07 17.90
C VAL A 245 -10.02 0.84 18.31
N ARG A 246 -9.16 1.12 17.33
CA ARG A 246 -7.90 1.83 17.55
C ARG A 246 -7.88 3.14 16.78
N SER A 247 -7.71 4.25 17.48
CA SER A 247 -7.65 5.58 16.86
C SER A 247 -6.26 5.90 16.31
N ILE A 248 -6.18 6.41 15.08
CA ILE A 248 -4.95 6.95 14.50
C ILE A 248 -5.19 8.33 13.89
N ARG A 249 -4.27 9.26 14.17
CA ARG A 249 -4.29 10.60 13.59
C ARG A 249 -3.44 10.62 12.34
N LEU A 250 -4.02 11.04 11.22
CA LEU A 250 -3.31 11.17 9.96
C LEU A 250 -3.38 12.61 9.43
N PRO A 251 -2.34 13.09 8.73
CA PRO A 251 -2.37 14.41 8.11
C PRO A 251 -3.46 14.57 7.04
N SER A 252 -3.79 13.48 6.32
CA SER A 252 -4.78 13.48 5.24
C SER A 252 -5.67 12.22 5.31
N PRO A 253 -6.64 12.16 6.23
CA PRO A 253 -7.50 10.98 6.43
C PRO A 253 -8.18 10.47 5.14
N GLN A 254 -8.56 11.40 4.26
CA GLN A 254 -9.22 11.12 2.98
C GLN A 254 -8.37 10.32 1.99
N THR A 255 -7.04 10.38 2.10
CA THR A 255 -6.13 9.61 1.23
C THR A 255 -5.69 8.27 1.83
N PHE A 256 -6.06 7.99 3.09
CA PHE A 256 -5.74 6.72 3.74
C PHE A 256 -6.23 5.48 2.98
N PRO A 257 -7.46 5.43 2.41
CA PRO A 257 -7.92 4.26 1.67
C PRO A 257 -7.00 3.89 0.49
N LYS A 258 -6.47 4.88 -0.24
CA LYS A 258 -5.54 4.67 -1.35
C LYS A 258 -4.23 4.04 -0.87
N LEU A 259 -3.68 4.56 0.22
CA LEU A 259 -2.47 4.02 0.85
C LEU A 259 -2.70 2.60 1.36
N SER A 260 -3.80 2.38 2.10
CA SER A 260 -4.16 1.06 2.62
C SER A 260 -4.30 0.04 1.48
N GLN A 261 -5.03 0.38 0.42
CA GLN A 261 -5.23 -0.50 -0.74
C GLN A 261 -3.89 -0.86 -1.40
N TYR A 262 -2.97 0.10 -1.53
CA TYR A 262 -1.62 -0.18 -2.01
C TYR A 262 -0.87 -1.12 -1.05
N LEU A 263 -0.89 -0.89 0.27
CA LEU A 263 -0.19 -1.76 1.22
C LEU A 263 -0.68 -3.22 1.16
N TYR A 264 -1.98 -3.43 0.95
CA TYR A 264 -2.52 -4.78 0.77
C TYR A 264 -2.12 -5.44 -0.55
N THR A 265 -2.11 -4.68 -1.64
CA THR A 265 -1.94 -5.26 -2.99
C THR A 265 -0.51 -5.24 -3.47
N GLN A 266 0.29 -4.30 -2.96
CA GLN A 266 1.64 -3.98 -3.41
C GLN A 266 1.69 -3.68 -4.92
N ARG A 267 0.56 -3.22 -5.49
CA ARG A 267 0.37 -2.98 -6.92
C ARG A 267 0.50 -1.51 -7.25
N ALA A 268 1.46 -1.19 -8.12
CA ALA A 268 1.75 0.18 -8.54
C ALA A 268 0.55 0.86 -9.22
N GLU A 269 -0.27 0.08 -9.92
CA GLU A 269 -1.41 0.55 -10.70
C GLU A 269 -2.46 1.25 -9.84
N ILE A 270 -2.63 0.80 -8.59
CA ILE A 270 -3.52 1.43 -7.61
C ILE A 270 -3.09 2.89 -7.35
N LEU A 271 -1.78 3.13 -7.29
CA LEU A 271 -1.24 4.47 -7.10
C LEU A 271 -1.29 5.27 -8.40
N TYR A 272 -1.03 4.66 -9.56
CA TYR A 272 -1.14 5.35 -10.84
C TYR A 272 -2.56 5.85 -11.11
N ASP A 273 -3.57 5.02 -10.91
CA ASP A 273 -4.98 5.44 -11.02
C ASP A 273 -5.34 6.54 -10.01
N ALA A 274 -4.74 6.48 -8.82
CA ALA A 274 -4.95 7.50 -7.80
C ALA A 274 -4.27 8.84 -8.14
N PHE A 275 -3.06 8.79 -8.69
CA PHE A 275 -2.14 9.93 -8.83
C PHE A 275 -2.19 10.58 -10.19
N LEU A 276 -2.50 9.84 -11.25
CA LEU A 276 -2.52 10.39 -12.60
C LEU A 276 -3.96 10.70 -13.04
N PRO A 277 -4.16 11.67 -13.95
CA PRO A 277 -5.47 11.97 -14.51
C PRO A 277 -5.88 10.99 -15.61
N THR A 278 -4.97 10.10 -16.04
CA THR A 278 -5.21 9.03 -17.02
C THR A 278 -5.27 7.66 -16.33
N PRO A 279 -6.05 6.69 -16.85
CA PRO A 279 -6.03 5.32 -16.34
C PRO A 279 -4.63 4.68 -16.38
N ALA A 280 -4.30 3.89 -15.36
CA ALA A 280 -3.03 3.19 -15.23
C ALA A 280 -2.72 2.30 -16.43
N SER A 281 -3.73 1.69 -17.06
CA SER A 281 -3.54 0.86 -18.26
C SER A 281 -2.99 1.67 -19.44
N LYS A 282 -3.46 2.90 -19.66
CA LYS A 282 -2.92 3.78 -20.71
C LYS A 282 -1.48 4.17 -20.40
N PHE A 283 -1.22 4.51 -19.15
CA PHE A 283 0.12 4.81 -18.65
C PHE A 283 1.06 3.63 -18.94
N ILE A 284 0.75 2.44 -18.43
CA ILE A 284 1.55 1.22 -18.61
C ILE A 284 1.74 0.86 -20.09
N ASN A 285 0.68 0.94 -20.90
CA ASN A 285 0.75 0.62 -22.33
C ASN A 285 1.63 1.59 -23.11
N ALA A 286 1.59 2.89 -22.79
CA ALA A 286 2.47 3.89 -23.40
C ALA A 286 3.95 3.54 -23.16
N PHE A 287 4.29 2.89 -22.05
CA PHE A 287 5.67 2.46 -21.78
C PHE A 287 6.05 1.15 -22.45
N ASN A 288 5.14 0.17 -22.43
CA ASN A 288 5.41 -1.14 -23.02
C ASN A 288 5.53 -1.05 -24.54
N ALA A 289 4.76 -0.18 -25.20
CA ALA A 289 4.79 -0.02 -26.66
C ALA A 289 6.13 0.47 -27.22
N ALA A 290 6.99 1.07 -26.40
CA ALA A 290 8.29 1.59 -26.81
C ALA A 290 9.46 0.62 -26.50
N GLY A 291 9.19 -0.57 -25.97
CA GLY A 291 10.16 -1.66 -25.79
C GLY A 291 9.96 -2.75 -26.84
N THR A 292 10.94 -2.95 -27.70
CA THR A 292 11.01 -4.01 -28.71
C THR A 292 10.71 -5.42 -28.15
N THR A 293 9.72 -6.08 -28.75
CA THR A 293 9.61 -7.53 -29.04
C THR A 293 10.33 -8.50 -28.10
N GLU A 294 9.72 -8.87 -26.98
CA GLU A 294 9.75 -10.25 -26.46
C GLU A 294 8.57 -10.40 -25.47
N PRO A 295 7.59 -11.29 -25.71
CA PRO A 295 6.50 -11.53 -24.77
C PRO A 295 6.97 -12.50 -23.67
N SER A 296 7.50 -11.98 -22.57
CA SER A 296 7.75 -12.78 -21.37
C SER A 296 6.46 -12.93 -20.56
N THR A 297 5.86 -14.11 -20.65
CA THR A 297 4.69 -14.55 -19.87
C THR A 297 5.11 -14.99 -18.46
N SER A 298 5.52 -14.06 -17.60
CA SER A 298 5.63 -14.36 -16.17
C SER A 298 5.43 -13.14 -15.29
N ARG A 299 4.82 -13.39 -14.13
CA ARG A 299 4.26 -12.55 -13.04
C ARG A 299 5.21 -11.51 -12.40
N GLU A 300 6.20 -10.98 -13.14
CA GLU A 300 7.21 -9.98 -12.72
C GLU A 300 6.79 -8.52 -13.04
N ASP A 301 5.51 -8.26 -13.25
CA ASP A 301 5.01 -6.98 -13.76
C ASP A 301 5.23 -5.78 -12.80
N THR A 302 5.37 -6.02 -11.50
CA THR A 302 5.52 -4.95 -10.49
C THR A 302 6.92 -4.32 -10.49
N GLU A 303 7.97 -5.11 -10.76
CA GLU A 303 9.33 -4.56 -10.87
C GLU A 303 9.46 -3.68 -12.12
N SER A 304 8.81 -4.07 -13.21
CA SER A 304 8.74 -3.30 -14.45
C SER A 304 8.09 -1.92 -14.24
N ALA A 305 6.95 -1.86 -13.53
CA ALA A 305 6.24 -0.61 -13.28
C ALA A 305 7.05 0.41 -12.46
N THR A 306 7.80 -0.06 -11.45
CA THR A 306 8.61 0.82 -10.59
C THR A 306 9.89 1.29 -11.31
N SER A 307 10.45 0.43 -12.16
CA SER A 307 11.66 0.73 -12.95
C SER A 307 11.48 1.96 -13.86
N PHE A 308 10.24 2.26 -14.25
CA PHE A 308 9.92 3.39 -15.10
C PHE A 308 10.45 4.72 -14.53
N PHE A 309 10.27 4.94 -13.23
CA PHE A 309 10.65 6.20 -12.59
C PHE A 309 12.10 6.25 -12.13
N THR A 310 12.73 5.08 -11.96
CA THR A 310 14.08 4.98 -11.42
C THR A 310 15.15 4.87 -12.51
N HIS A 311 14.79 4.43 -13.72
CA HIS A 311 15.77 4.20 -14.77
C HIS A 311 16.05 5.49 -15.59
N PRO A 312 17.32 5.95 -15.70
CA PRO A 312 17.66 7.19 -16.42
C PRO A 312 17.23 7.22 -17.89
N GLN A 313 17.21 6.06 -18.55
CA GLN A 313 16.80 5.94 -19.95
C GLN A 313 15.32 6.32 -20.17
N ASN A 314 14.51 6.26 -19.12
CA ASN A 314 13.09 6.60 -19.17
C ASN A 314 12.83 8.10 -19.00
N MET A 315 13.84 8.94 -18.77
CA MET A 315 13.66 10.37 -18.53
C MET A 315 12.99 11.07 -19.72
N ASN A 316 13.39 10.75 -20.96
CA ASN A 316 12.75 11.31 -22.16
C ASN A 316 11.28 10.90 -22.26
N ARG A 317 10.95 9.65 -21.91
CA ARG A 317 9.56 9.16 -21.90
C ARG A 317 8.71 9.84 -20.83
N GLN A 318 9.28 10.09 -19.65
CA GLN A 318 8.61 10.87 -18.61
C GLN A 318 8.32 12.30 -19.09
N LEU A 319 9.23 12.90 -19.86
CA LEU A 319 9.05 14.23 -20.44
C LEU A 319 7.95 14.26 -21.51
N GLU A 320 7.98 13.31 -22.45
CA GLU A 320 6.93 13.15 -23.49
C GLU A 320 5.56 12.95 -22.85
N PHE A 321 5.48 12.10 -21.82
CA PHE A 321 4.25 11.87 -21.10
C PHE A 321 3.77 13.13 -20.35
N ALA A 322 4.68 13.89 -19.72
CA ALA A 322 4.33 15.17 -19.11
C ALA A 322 3.79 16.19 -20.13
N GLN A 323 4.36 16.24 -21.35
CA GLN A 323 3.85 17.07 -22.45
C GLN A 323 2.44 16.65 -22.88
N GLU A 324 2.18 15.34 -22.99
CA GLU A 324 0.84 14.82 -23.29
C GLU A 324 -0.16 15.24 -22.20
N LEU A 325 0.21 15.12 -20.93
CA LEU A 325 -0.65 15.56 -19.83
C LEU A 325 -0.93 17.07 -19.88
N ALA A 326 0.09 17.89 -20.13
CA ALA A 326 -0.03 19.34 -20.23
C ALA A 326 -0.98 19.79 -21.36
N ARG A 327 -1.00 19.06 -22.48
CA ARG A 327 -1.91 19.30 -23.60
C ARG A 327 -3.33 18.81 -23.35
N THR A 328 -3.49 17.79 -22.52
CA THR A 328 -4.77 17.08 -22.34
C THR A 328 -5.57 17.61 -21.16
N TYR A 329 -4.90 17.94 -20.05
CA TYR A 329 -5.56 18.24 -18.79
C TYR A 329 -5.31 19.68 -18.34
N THR A 330 -6.25 20.22 -17.59
CA THR A 330 -6.14 21.57 -17.03
C THR A 330 -5.19 21.60 -15.83
N ALA A 331 -4.64 22.79 -15.53
CA ALA A 331 -3.87 23.03 -14.31
C ALA A 331 -4.64 22.63 -13.05
N HIS A 332 -5.95 22.88 -13.01
CA HIS A 332 -6.80 22.51 -11.88
C HIS A 332 -6.79 21.00 -11.64
N THR A 333 -7.02 20.19 -12.68
CA THR A 333 -6.99 18.72 -12.58
C THR A 333 -5.62 18.21 -12.12
N MET A 334 -4.53 18.80 -12.61
CA MET A 334 -3.17 18.44 -12.19
C MET A 334 -2.93 18.78 -10.71
N LEU A 335 -3.41 19.94 -10.24
CA LEU A 335 -3.33 20.34 -8.83
C LEU A 335 -4.14 19.42 -7.91
N GLU A 336 -5.34 19.00 -8.32
CA GLU A 336 -6.13 18.02 -7.56
C GLU A 336 -5.37 16.71 -7.37
N LYS A 337 -4.70 16.24 -8.43
CA LYS A 337 -3.90 15.03 -8.41
C LYS A 337 -2.64 15.18 -7.54
N LEU A 338 -1.95 16.31 -7.64
CA LEU A 338 -0.82 16.65 -6.76
C LEU A 338 -1.22 16.69 -5.29
N ALA A 339 -2.42 17.21 -4.97
CA ALA A 339 -2.95 17.19 -3.61
C ALA A 339 -3.18 15.77 -3.08
N VAL A 340 -3.65 14.84 -3.94
CA VAL A 340 -3.78 13.42 -3.58
C VAL A 340 -2.41 12.78 -3.32
N ILE A 341 -1.41 13.02 -4.18
CA ILE A 341 -0.04 12.52 -3.98
C ILE A 341 0.52 13.02 -2.65
N HIS A 342 0.42 14.33 -2.40
CA HIS A 342 0.91 14.94 -1.16
C HIS A 342 0.21 14.37 0.07
N GLY A 343 -1.11 14.14 0.00
CA GLY A 343 -1.86 13.50 1.08
C GLY A 343 -1.43 12.05 1.35
N VAL A 344 -1.16 11.25 0.31
CA VAL A 344 -0.63 9.89 0.48
C VAL A 344 0.78 9.92 1.06
N TRP A 345 1.66 10.77 0.52
CA TRP A 345 3.02 10.98 1.02
C TRP A 345 3.03 11.36 2.50
N MET A 346 2.24 12.34 2.93
CA MET A 346 2.16 12.75 4.34
C MET A 346 1.69 11.61 5.25
N ASN A 347 0.68 10.85 4.83
CA ASN A 347 0.20 9.70 5.61
C ASN A 347 1.28 8.61 5.70
N ALA A 348 1.97 8.31 4.60
CA ALA A 348 3.06 7.35 4.58
C ALA A 348 4.21 7.78 5.51
N CYS A 349 4.56 9.07 5.53
CA CYS A 349 5.54 9.65 6.45
C CYS A 349 5.09 9.53 7.92
N ALA A 350 3.81 9.77 8.20
CA ALA A 350 3.23 9.69 9.54
C ALA A 350 3.21 8.24 10.07
N LEU A 351 2.90 7.28 9.20
CA LEU A 351 2.88 5.85 9.52
C LEU A 351 4.27 5.22 9.53
N GLY A 352 5.27 5.88 8.93
CA GLY A 352 6.61 5.33 8.78
C GLY A 352 6.63 4.14 7.82
N VAL A 353 6.01 4.29 6.65
CA VAL A 353 5.91 3.21 5.68
C VAL A 353 7.28 2.83 5.12
N PHE A 354 7.63 1.56 5.26
CA PHE A 354 8.84 0.93 4.72
C PHE A 354 8.51 0.21 3.40
N ASP A 355 8.60 0.94 2.29
CA ASP A 355 8.28 0.41 0.96
C ASP A 355 8.96 1.26 -0.15
N GLU A 356 10.15 0.85 -0.60
CA GLU A 356 10.91 1.57 -1.62
C GLU A 356 10.16 1.73 -2.96
N PRO A 357 9.51 0.68 -3.51
CA PRO A 357 8.70 0.83 -4.71
C PRO A 357 7.62 1.92 -4.60
N MET A 358 6.92 1.97 -3.47
CA MET A 358 5.90 3.01 -3.22
C MET A 358 6.49 4.42 -3.31
N TRP A 359 7.64 4.65 -2.68
CA TRP A 359 8.29 5.96 -2.66
C TRP A 359 8.75 6.37 -4.05
N ALA A 360 9.33 5.44 -4.84
CA ALA A 360 9.69 5.69 -6.23
C ALA A 360 8.48 6.06 -7.09
N ILE A 361 7.32 5.43 -6.88
CA ILE A 361 6.06 5.76 -7.57
C ILE A 361 5.57 7.16 -7.19
N ILE A 362 5.56 7.49 -5.90
CA ILE A 362 5.15 8.81 -5.39
C ILE A 362 6.00 9.90 -6.04
N ASP A 363 7.33 9.76 -5.99
CA ASP A 363 8.25 10.76 -6.52
C ASP A 363 8.14 10.89 -8.03
N GLY A 364 8.03 9.76 -8.73
CA GLY A 364 7.90 9.70 -10.17
C GLY A 364 6.62 10.37 -10.69
N CYS A 365 5.48 10.04 -10.09
CA CYS A 365 4.21 10.66 -10.47
C CYS A 365 4.19 12.17 -10.12
N TYR A 366 4.79 12.54 -8.99
CA TYR A 366 4.91 13.94 -8.60
C TYR A 366 5.74 14.74 -9.61
N GLU A 367 6.91 14.22 -10.00
CA GLU A 367 7.81 14.86 -10.97
C GLU A 367 7.11 15.06 -12.33
N VAL A 368 6.45 14.03 -12.85
CA VAL A 368 5.71 14.10 -14.12
C VAL A 368 4.62 15.17 -14.06
N LEU A 369 3.84 15.25 -12.97
CA LEU A 369 2.76 16.23 -12.85
C LEU A 369 3.27 17.65 -12.66
N ILE A 370 4.35 17.85 -11.90
CA ILE A 370 4.97 19.17 -11.75
C ILE A 370 5.51 19.67 -13.09
N ARG A 371 6.16 18.81 -13.89
CA ARG A 371 6.61 19.14 -15.25
C ARG A 371 5.43 19.47 -16.18
N ALA A 372 4.38 18.65 -16.16
CA ALA A 372 3.19 18.89 -16.97
C ALA A 372 2.53 20.23 -16.60
N LEU A 373 2.44 20.54 -15.31
CA LEU A 373 1.90 21.81 -14.82
C LEU A 373 2.77 22.99 -15.23
N ALA A 374 4.10 22.86 -15.17
CA ALA A 374 5.04 23.89 -15.60
C ALA A 374 4.91 24.18 -17.11
N MET A 375 4.88 23.14 -17.94
CA MET A 375 4.67 23.27 -19.38
C MET A 375 3.33 23.94 -19.71
N GLY A 376 2.25 23.52 -19.03
CA GLY A 376 0.91 24.08 -19.23
C GLY A 376 0.75 25.53 -18.75
N SER A 377 1.63 25.99 -17.85
CA SER A 377 1.63 27.35 -17.31
C SER A 377 2.73 28.26 -17.87
N GLY A 378 3.61 27.72 -18.74
CA GLY A 378 4.75 28.46 -19.29
C GLY A 378 5.88 28.72 -18.30
N VAL A 379 5.97 27.95 -17.22
CA VAL A 379 7.08 28.03 -16.24
C VAL A 379 8.23 27.16 -16.72
N ASP A 380 9.42 27.73 -16.84
CA ASP A 380 10.65 27.00 -17.11
C ASP A 380 11.24 26.45 -15.79
N LEU A 381 11.22 25.14 -15.61
CA LEU A 381 11.76 24.48 -14.41
C LEU A 381 13.29 24.43 -14.45
N ASP A 382 13.91 24.30 -15.63
CA ASP A 382 15.35 24.12 -15.77
C ASP A 382 16.08 25.46 -15.54
N ALA A 383 15.46 26.57 -15.91
CA ALA A 383 15.95 27.91 -15.59
C ALA A 383 15.98 28.20 -14.08
N GLN A 384 15.21 27.48 -13.25
CA GLN A 384 15.20 27.63 -11.80
C GLN A 384 16.23 26.73 -11.09
N GLU A 385 16.93 25.85 -11.83
CA GLU A 385 17.95 24.96 -11.27
C GLU A 385 19.37 25.58 -11.28
N ASN A 386 19.57 26.69 -12.00
CA ASN A 386 20.81 27.48 -12.03
C ASN A 386 20.70 28.72 -11.13
#